data_AF-A0A8S3Q442-F1
#
_entry.id   AF-A0A8S3Q442-F1
#
_cell.length_a   1.000
_cell.length_b   1.000
_cell.length_c   1.000
_cell.angle_alpha   90.00
_cell.angle_beta   90.00
_cell.angle_gamma   90.00
#
_symmetry.space_group_name_H-M   'P 1'
#
loop_
_entity.id
_entity.type
_entity.pdbx_description
1 polymer ?
#
loop_
_entity_poly.entity_id
_entity_poly.type
_entity_poly.pdbx_seq_one_letter_code
_entity_poly.pdbx_strand_id
1 'polypeptide(L)'
;MTLQLSLWKDTGHSLALGKVKESPYQSAFCMIIIVYINSTVDFMKRISKEMKLTSNSTKSATSTNKMHFPKIQLQVVLPNNLDKYNLEDAARKAELEEVDLDNLLETNEGFHNLTNLGVPKTRVIGIISAVTAGFSVLKAVASQIDVSRVCAIGMSNHGNRKLVEPSWYLESGIIRDPLPREILPGDAGIFTFEKTNYATYGTAGTLTYTVEGTDTQIEVMWSVPMVYGIYSNRFNVQIKENQVASSMLHKYLYNNEFQEVSNGGHWMHRDHNNIKVHAAMTNNAKASLLVEIYYNLTTPIIEVVGK
;
A
#
# COMPACT_ATOMS: atom_id res chain seq x y z
N MET A 1 -34.51 1.63 -17.77
CA MET A 1 -34.64 2.52 -16.59
C MET A 1 -34.08 3.87 -17.01
N THR A 2 -34.94 4.86 -17.24
CA THR A 2 -34.54 6.15 -17.82
C THR A 2 -34.17 7.11 -16.69
N LEU A 3 -32.87 7.32 -16.48
CA LEU A 3 -32.36 8.35 -15.56
C LEU A 3 -32.15 9.65 -16.36
N GLN A 4 -33.02 10.63 -16.16
CA GLN A 4 -32.76 12.02 -16.59
C GLN A 4 -31.97 12.73 -15.50
N LEU A 5 -30.73 13.14 -15.82
CA LEU A 5 -29.96 14.07 -15.01
C LEU A 5 -29.99 15.44 -15.71
N SER A 6 -30.62 16.43 -15.10
CA SER A 6 -30.62 17.81 -15.58
C SER A 6 -29.64 18.65 -14.77
N LEU A 7 -28.58 19.16 -15.39
CA LEU A 7 -27.88 20.37 -14.94
C LEU A 7 -27.19 21.08 -16.11
N TRP A 8 -27.44 22.39 -16.15
CA TRP A 8 -26.82 23.48 -16.93
C TRP A 8 -27.25 23.69 -18.39
N LYS A 9 -28.14 24.68 -18.55
CA LYS A 9 -28.26 25.54 -19.73
C LYS A 9 -27.05 26.46 -19.77
N ASP A 10 -26.27 26.40 -20.84
CA ASP A 10 -25.89 27.56 -21.65
C ASP A 10 -24.85 27.12 -22.68
N THR A 11 -25.36 26.79 -23.87
CA THR A 11 -24.77 27.04 -25.19
C THR A 11 -25.65 26.31 -26.20
N GLY A 12 -26.43 27.09 -26.96
CA GLY A 12 -27.39 26.56 -27.91
C GLY A 12 -26.70 25.92 -29.10
N HIS A 13 -26.63 24.59 -29.12
CA HIS A 13 -26.52 23.79 -30.35
C HIS A 13 -27.21 22.44 -30.12
N SER A 14 -28.33 22.18 -30.80
CA SER A 14 -28.97 20.86 -30.79
C SER A 14 -28.28 19.93 -31.77
N LEU A 15 -27.69 18.84 -31.28
CA LEU A 15 -27.32 17.69 -32.09
C LEU A 15 -28.25 16.52 -31.75
N ALA A 16 -29.04 16.10 -32.73
CA ALA A 16 -29.87 14.91 -32.62
C ALA A 16 -28.99 13.65 -32.68
N LEU A 17 -29.08 12.79 -31.67
CA LEU A 17 -28.41 11.49 -31.64
C LEU A 17 -29.42 10.36 -31.81
N GLY A 18 -29.19 9.53 -32.84
CA GLY A 18 -29.94 8.32 -33.14
C GLY A 18 -29.74 7.24 -32.08
N LYS A 19 -30.75 6.36 -31.95
CA LYS A 19 -30.77 5.24 -30.99
C LYS A 19 -29.62 4.27 -31.26
N VAL A 20 -28.68 4.15 -30.32
CA VAL A 20 -27.71 3.06 -30.26
C VAL A 20 -28.17 2.09 -29.17
N LYS A 21 -28.18 0.78 -29.48
CA LYS A 21 -28.41 -0.29 -28.50
C LYS A 21 -27.18 -0.38 -27.60
N GLU A 22 -27.32 -0.04 -26.33
CA GLU A 22 -26.26 -0.18 -25.32
C GLU A 22 -25.98 -1.66 -24.99
N SER A 23 -24.70 -2.01 -24.90
CA SER A 23 -24.25 -3.29 -24.34
C SER A 23 -24.06 -3.15 -22.82
N PRO A 24 -24.26 -4.22 -22.03
CA PRO A 24 -24.15 -4.18 -20.57
C PRO A 24 -22.76 -3.73 -20.05
N TYR A 25 -21.72 -3.75 -20.89
CA TYR A 25 -20.37 -3.30 -20.53
C TYR A 25 -20.22 -1.78 -20.51
N GLN A 26 -21.02 -1.02 -21.26
CA GLN A 26 -20.96 0.44 -21.28
C GLN A 26 -21.59 1.07 -20.03
N SER A 27 -22.62 0.41 -19.46
CA SER A 27 -23.26 0.87 -18.21
C SER A 27 -22.33 0.76 -17.00
N ALA A 28 -21.53 -0.31 -16.92
CA ALA A 28 -20.52 -0.49 -15.87
C ALA A 28 -19.40 0.55 -15.98
N PHE A 29 -18.93 0.86 -17.19
CA PHE A 29 -17.90 1.88 -17.41
C PHE A 29 -18.39 3.29 -17.02
N CYS A 30 -19.65 3.63 -17.33
CA CYS A 30 -20.24 4.90 -16.90
C CYS A 30 -20.42 4.98 -15.37
N MET A 31 -20.77 3.88 -14.69
CA MET A 31 -20.83 3.88 -13.21
C MET A 31 -19.45 4.11 -12.58
N ILE A 32 -18.41 3.45 -13.08
CA ILE A 32 -17.03 3.61 -12.57
C ILE A 32 -16.56 5.06 -12.71
N ILE A 33 -16.85 5.71 -13.85
CA ILE A 33 -16.52 7.12 -14.08
C ILE A 33 -17.30 8.04 -13.14
N ILE A 34 -18.59 7.78 -12.89
CA ILE A 34 -19.41 8.60 -11.98
C ILE A 34 -18.93 8.47 -10.52
N VAL A 35 -18.55 7.28 -10.07
CA VAL A 35 -17.99 7.06 -8.73
C VAL A 35 -16.65 7.78 -8.58
N TYR A 36 -15.79 7.72 -9.59
CA TYR A 36 -14.48 8.39 -9.59
C TYR A 36 -14.62 9.93 -9.54
N ILE A 37 -15.58 10.49 -10.29
CA ILE A 37 -15.88 11.93 -10.30
C ILE A 37 -16.45 12.37 -8.94
N ASN A 38 -17.35 11.59 -8.34
CA ASN A 38 -17.92 11.95 -7.03
C ASN A 38 -16.86 11.91 -5.91
N SER A 39 -15.97 10.91 -5.92
CA SER A 39 -14.85 10.82 -4.97
C SER A 39 -13.89 12.01 -5.09
N THR A 40 -13.54 12.40 -6.32
CA THR A 40 -12.68 13.58 -6.55
C THR A 40 -13.38 14.89 -6.18
N VAL A 41 -14.68 15.03 -6.42
CA VAL A 41 -15.45 16.21 -6.00
C VAL A 41 -15.52 16.34 -4.48
N ASP A 42 -15.71 15.24 -3.75
CA ASP A 42 -15.76 15.26 -2.28
C ASP A 42 -14.38 15.50 -1.66
N PHE A 43 -13.32 14.97 -2.27
CA PHE A 43 -11.94 15.32 -1.93
C PHE A 43 -11.67 16.82 -2.12
N MET A 44 -12.08 17.39 -3.26
CA MET A 44 -11.94 18.82 -3.55
C MET A 44 -12.76 19.71 -2.60
N LYS A 45 -13.95 19.27 -2.17
CA LYS A 45 -14.76 19.97 -1.16
C LYS A 45 -14.08 19.96 0.22
N ARG A 46 -13.46 18.84 0.62
CA ARG A 46 -12.70 18.74 1.87
C ARG A 46 -11.50 19.70 1.87
N ILE A 47 -10.74 19.73 0.78
CA ILE A 47 -9.63 20.69 0.61
C ILE A 47 -10.14 22.14 0.65
N SER A 48 -11.26 22.44 -0.02
CA SER A 48 -11.86 23.79 0.01
C SER A 48 -12.29 24.22 1.41
N LYS A 49 -12.78 23.27 2.23
CA LYS A 49 -13.19 23.53 3.62
C LYS A 49 -11.98 23.82 4.52
N GLU A 50 -10.90 23.04 4.39
CA GLU A 50 -9.63 23.24 5.09
C GLU A 50 -8.96 24.59 4.73
N MET A 51 -9.01 24.97 3.45
CA MET A 51 -8.47 26.26 2.97
C MET A 51 -9.27 27.48 3.46
N LYS A 52 -10.58 27.33 3.71
CA LYS A 52 -11.41 28.41 4.29
C LYS A 52 -11.20 28.56 5.80
N LEU A 53 -10.76 27.51 6.49
CA LEU A 53 -10.45 27.58 7.92
C LEU A 53 -9.13 28.33 8.19
N THR A 54 -8.19 28.28 7.24
CA THR A 54 -6.89 28.97 7.33
C THR A 54 -6.95 30.45 6.92
N SER A 55 -8.01 30.92 6.24
CA SER A 55 -8.11 32.31 5.77
C SER A 55 -8.74 33.31 6.76
N ASN A 56 -9.13 32.89 7.97
CA ASN A 56 -9.86 33.75 8.91
C ASN A 56 -9.00 34.50 9.94
N SER A 57 -7.67 34.52 9.81
CA SER A 57 -6.80 35.34 10.66
C SER A 57 -5.94 36.32 9.86
N THR A 58 -6.56 37.33 9.24
CA THR A 58 -5.96 38.67 9.04
C THR A 58 -6.96 39.60 8.36
N LYS A 59 -7.50 40.57 9.11
CA LYS A 59 -8.15 41.76 8.57
C LYS A 59 -7.25 42.96 8.83
N SER A 60 -6.76 43.62 7.79
CA SER A 60 -6.71 45.10 7.69
C SER A 60 -6.13 45.56 6.34
N ALA A 61 -6.74 46.64 5.83
CA ALA A 61 -6.26 47.63 4.86
C ALA A 61 -6.39 47.35 3.34
N THR A 62 -7.38 48.04 2.78
CA THR A 62 -7.63 48.54 1.42
C THR A 62 -6.39 48.96 0.62
N SER A 63 -6.33 48.53 -0.66
CA SER A 63 -5.91 49.36 -1.80
C SER A 63 -6.08 48.59 -3.11
N THR A 64 -6.70 49.24 -4.09
CA THR A 64 -6.94 48.77 -5.46
C THR A 64 -5.64 48.49 -6.21
N ASN A 65 -5.43 47.25 -6.68
CA ASN A 65 -4.46 47.00 -7.75
C ASN A 65 -4.70 45.68 -8.51
N LYS A 66 -4.30 45.73 -9.79
CA LYS A 66 -4.48 44.74 -10.86
C LYS A 66 -4.34 43.28 -10.43
N MET A 67 -5.29 42.46 -10.88
CA MET A 67 -5.31 40.99 -10.73
C MET A 67 -4.07 40.36 -11.39
N HIS A 68 -3.04 40.12 -10.59
CA HIS A 68 -1.97 39.18 -10.89
C HIS A 68 -2.30 37.89 -10.13
N PHE A 69 -2.65 36.82 -10.85
CA PHE A 69 -2.87 35.52 -10.23
C PHE A 69 -1.51 34.98 -9.74
N PRO A 70 -1.29 34.82 -8.43
CA PRO A 70 -0.07 34.21 -7.96
C PRO A 70 -0.06 32.74 -8.40
N LYS A 71 1.05 32.29 -9.01
CA LYS A 71 1.34 30.86 -9.15
C LYS A 71 1.45 30.28 -7.75
N ILE A 72 0.40 29.63 -7.27
CA ILE A 72 0.45 28.82 -6.05
C ILE A 72 1.21 27.56 -6.41
N GLN A 73 2.49 27.50 -6.06
CA GLN A 73 3.20 26.23 -6.02
C GLN A 73 2.78 25.50 -4.74
N LEU A 74 1.94 24.47 -4.89
CA LEU A 74 1.66 23.51 -3.84
C LEU A 74 2.93 22.69 -3.58
N GLN A 75 3.77 23.18 -2.68
CA GLN A 75 4.86 22.39 -2.13
C GLN A 75 4.24 21.43 -1.10
N VAL A 76 4.09 20.17 -1.46
CA VAL A 76 3.69 19.12 -0.51
C VAL A 76 4.84 18.97 0.48
N VAL A 77 4.69 19.59 1.65
CA VAL A 77 5.62 19.44 2.77
C VAL A 77 5.34 18.08 3.39
N LEU A 78 6.18 17.10 3.08
CA LEU A 78 6.15 15.80 3.76
C LEU A 78 6.54 16.02 5.23
N PRO A 79 5.72 15.58 6.21
CA PRO A 79 5.97 15.84 7.62
C PRO A 79 7.18 15.03 8.12
N ASN A 80 8.33 15.69 8.24
CA ASN A 80 9.63 15.06 8.51
C ASN A 80 9.85 14.47 9.92
N ASN A 81 8.82 14.26 10.76
CA ASN A 81 9.04 13.72 12.11
C ASN A 81 7.83 13.08 12.82
N LEU A 82 6.70 12.86 12.12
CA LEU A 82 5.51 12.25 12.72
C LEU A 82 5.41 10.72 12.52
N ASP A 83 6.27 10.15 11.69
CA ASP A 83 6.09 8.78 11.16
C ASP A 83 6.66 7.69 12.08
N LYS A 84 7.68 8.01 12.90
CA LYS A 84 8.38 7.05 13.78
C LYS A 84 7.46 6.45 14.85
N TYR A 85 6.65 7.26 15.51
CA TYR A 85 5.81 6.80 16.62
C TYR A 85 4.54 6.10 16.14
N ASN A 86 4.01 6.49 14.98
CA ASN A 86 2.72 5.99 14.54
C ASN A 86 2.78 4.52 14.11
N LEU A 87 3.82 4.10 13.39
CA LEU A 87 3.88 2.74 12.84
C LEU A 87 4.23 1.68 13.90
N GLU A 88 5.15 1.99 14.82
CA GLU A 88 5.48 1.11 15.95
C GLU A 88 4.29 0.93 16.89
N ASP A 89 3.62 2.03 17.26
CA ASP A 89 2.43 1.98 18.12
C ASP A 89 1.28 1.27 17.41
N ALA A 90 1.11 1.46 16.10
CA ALA A 90 0.13 0.71 15.31
C ALA A 90 0.41 -0.80 15.32
N ALA A 91 1.68 -1.20 15.19
CA ALA A 91 2.08 -2.62 15.26
C ALA A 91 1.80 -3.20 16.66
N ARG A 92 2.18 -2.49 17.72
CA ARG A 92 1.90 -2.91 19.12
C ARG A 92 0.41 -2.99 19.41
N LYS A 93 -0.36 -2.00 18.98
CA LYS A 93 -1.81 -1.97 19.17
C LYS A 93 -2.48 -3.14 18.43
N ALA A 94 -2.04 -3.41 17.20
CA ALA A 94 -2.56 -4.51 16.39
C ALA A 94 -2.28 -5.90 16.99
N GLU A 95 -1.26 -6.05 17.83
CA GLU A 95 -1.06 -7.31 18.56
C GLU A 95 -2.17 -7.57 19.57
N LEU A 96 -2.57 -6.53 20.29
CA LEU A 96 -3.56 -6.58 21.37
C LEU A 96 -5.00 -6.64 20.85
N GLU A 97 -5.29 -6.03 19.70
CA GLU A 97 -6.65 -5.95 19.15
C GLU A 97 -7.09 -7.26 18.52
N GLU A 98 -8.24 -7.81 18.94
CA GLU A 98 -8.86 -8.91 18.21
C GLU A 98 -9.37 -8.42 16.84
N VAL A 99 -9.28 -9.28 15.82
CA VAL A 99 -9.77 -8.94 14.48
C VAL A 99 -11.26 -9.18 14.44
N ASP A 100 -12.03 -8.10 14.34
CA ASP A 100 -13.43 -8.15 13.96
C ASP A 100 -13.55 -8.28 12.44
N LEU A 101 -13.69 -9.53 11.97
CA LEU A 101 -13.78 -9.86 10.56
C LEU A 101 -15.04 -9.29 9.92
N ASP A 102 -16.18 -9.33 10.63
CA ASP A 102 -17.47 -8.87 10.11
C ASP A 102 -17.42 -7.35 9.91
N ASN A 103 -16.92 -6.61 10.90
CA ASN A 103 -16.73 -5.17 10.77
C ASN A 103 -15.74 -4.83 9.64
N LEU A 104 -14.66 -5.59 9.44
CA LEU A 104 -13.72 -5.35 8.35
C LEU A 104 -14.33 -5.62 6.96
N LEU A 105 -15.18 -6.64 6.84
CA LEU A 105 -15.92 -6.91 5.60
C LEU A 105 -16.89 -5.78 5.26
N GLU A 106 -17.48 -5.15 6.26
CA GLU A 106 -18.42 -4.03 6.07
C GLU A 106 -17.71 -2.69 5.82
N THR A 107 -16.59 -2.45 6.50
CA THR A 107 -15.96 -1.11 6.57
C THR A 107 -14.72 -0.95 5.70
N ASN A 108 -14.05 -2.04 5.31
CA ASN A 108 -12.82 -1.99 4.52
C ASN A 108 -13.05 -2.60 3.13
N GLU A 109 -13.29 -1.73 2.14
CA GLU A 109 -13.51 -2.13 0.75
C GLU A 109 -12.35 -2.97 0.19
N GLY A 110 -11.10 -2.67 0.58
CA GLY A 110 -9.94 -3.45 0.17
C GLY A 110 -10.01 -4.89 0.67
N PHE A 111 -10.29 -5.09 1.95
CA PHE A 111 -10.44 -6.41 2.55
C PHE A 111 -11.65 -7.17 1.99
N HIS A 112 -12.77 -6.48 1.79
CA HIS A 112 -13.95 -7.02 1.12
C HIS A 112 -13.62 -7.50 -0.30
N ASN A 113 -12.87 -6.71 -1.08
CA ASN A 113 -12.46 -7.08 -2.43
C ASN A 113 -11.45 -8.25 -2.47
N LEU A 114 -10.57 -8.34 -1.46
CA LEU A 114 -9.65 -9.49 -1.29
C LEU A 114 -10.40 -10.80 -0.98
N THR A 115 -11.56 -10.73 -0.32
CA THR A 115 -12.28 -11.90 0.19
C THR A 115 -13.48 -12.30 -0.66
N ASN A 116 -14.12 -11.37 -1.38
CA ASN A 116 -15.34 -11.61 -2.17
C ASN A 116 -15.15 -12.37 -3.49
N LEU A 117 -13.92 -12.67 -3.89
CA LEU A 117 -13.64 -13.45 -5.10
C LEU A 117 -13.97 -14.96 -4.95
N GLY A 118 -14.76 -15.35 -3.95
CA GLY A 118 -15.07 -16.76 -3.68
C GLY A 118 -13.81 -17.57 -3.33
N VAL A 119 -12.77 -16.88 -2.86
CA VAL A 119 -11.46 -17.49 -2.60
C VAL A 119 -11.60 -18.32 -1.32
N PRO A 120 -11.36 -19.64 -1.37
CA PRO A 120 -11.45 -20.48 -0.19
C PRO A 120 -10.44 -19.98 0.85
N LYS A 121 -10.82 -20.05 2.13
CA LYS A 121 -10.11 -19.83 3.42
C LYS A 121 -8.59 -20.13 3.49
N THR A 122 -7.82 -19.82 2.46
CA THR A 122 -6.52 -20.43 2.16
C THR A 122 -5.66 -19.61 1.19
N ARG A 123 -6.15 -18.51 0.61
CA ARG A 123 -5.35 -17.68 -0.32
C ARG A 123 -5.72 -16.22 -0.16
N VAL A 124 -4.72 -15.38 0.11
CA VAL A 124 -4.92 -13.92 0.01
C VAL A 124 -3.67 -13.30 -0.58
N ILE A 125 -3.68 -13.15 -1.89
CA ILE A 125 -2.85 -12.18 -2.59
C ILE A 125 -3.78 -11.23 -3.31
N GLY A 126 -3.50 -9.93 -3.25
CA GLY A 126 -4.20 -8.97 -4.07
C GLY A 126 -3.68 -7.55 -3.91
N ILE A 127 -4.25 -6.66 -4.69
CA ILE A 127 -3.94 -5.24 -4.68
C ILE A 127 -5.13 -4.51 -4.06
N ILE A 128 -4.85 -3.65 -3.09
CA ILE A 128 -5.81 -2.75 -2.45
C ILE A 128 -5.25 -1.33 -2.45
N SER A 129 -6.06 -0.35 -2.04
CA SER A 129 -5.54 1.01 -1.88
C SER A 129 -4.52 1.08 -0.73
N ALA A 130 -3.40 1.78 -0.95
CA ALA A 130 -2.34 1.95 0.03
C ALA A 130 -2.83 2.52 1.37
N VAL A 131 -3.81 3.42 1.35
CA VAL A 131 -4.36 4.02 2.57
C VAL A 131 -5.21 3.05 3.40
N THR A 132 -5.66 1.95 2.80
CA THR A 132 -6.44 0.90 3.47
C THR A 132 -5.59 -0.28 3.92
N ALA A 133 -4.35 -0.37 3.44
CA ALA A 133 -3.38 -1.39 3.81
C ALA A 133 -2.81 -1.08 5.20
N GLY A 134 -3.46 -1.63 6.22
CA GLY A 134 -3.07 -1.50 7.62
C GLY A 134 -2.96 -2.85 8.31
N PHE A 135 -2.49 -2.83 9.56
CA PHE A 135 -2.33 -4.03 10.37
C PHE A 135 -3.63 -4.82 10.59
N SER A 136 -4.79 -4.15 10.69
CA SER A 136 -6.08 -4.84 10.83
C SER A 136 -6.38 -5.73 9.62
N VAL A 137 -6.14 -5.23 8.40
CA VAL A 137 -6.28 -6.00 7.16
C VAL A 137 -5.27 -7.14 7.13
N LEU A 138 -3.99 -6.89 7.40
CA LEU A 138 -2.97 -7.94 7.40
C LEU A 138 -3.26 -9.05 8.41
N LYS A 139 -3.72 -8.68 9.61
CA LYS A 139 -4.08 -9.65 10.67
C LYS A 139 -5.30 -10.46 10.27
N ALA A 140 -6.30 -9.82 9.67
CA ALA A 140 -7.48 -10.51 9.12
C ALA A 140 -7.09 -11.48 8.02
N VAL A 141 -6.20 -11.08 7.12
CA VAL A 141 -5.67 -11.93 6.07
C VAL A 141 -4.92 -13.13 6.65
N ALA A 142 -4.02 -12.90 7.62
CA ALA A 142 -3.27 -13.99 8.26
C ALA A 142 -4.17 -14.93 9.07
N SER A 143 -5.24 -14.42 9.69
CA SER A 143 -6.15 -15.22 10.52
C SER A 143 -6.91 -16.27 9.71
N GLN A 144 -7.21 -15.96 8.44
CA GLN A 144 -7.89 -16.87 7.52
C GLN A 144 -7.06 -18.08 7.10
N ILE A 145 -5.74 -18.07 7.27
CA ILE A 145 -4.88 -19.17 6.82
C ILE A 145 -4.74 -20.23 7.93
N ASP A 146 -5.14 -21.46 7.66
CA ASP A 146 -5.09 -22.58 8.61
C ASP A 146 -3.69 -23.23 8.73
N VAL A 147 -2.69 -22.43 9.06
CA VAL A 147 -1.35 -22.91 9.45
C VAL A 147 -0.84 -22.14 10.66
N SER A 148 0.06 -22.77 11.41
CA SER A 148 0.54 -22.22 12.68
C SER A 148 1.50 -21.03 12.54
N ARG A 149 2.17 -20.88 11.39
CA ARG A 149 3.13 -19.79 11.15
C ARG A 149 2.85 -19.14 9.80
N VAL A 150 2.59 -17.83 9.83
CA VAL A 150 2.25 -17.00 8.68
C VAL A 150 2.97 -15.66 8.81
N CYS A 151 3.41 -15.10 7.70
CA CYS A 151 3.75 -13.69 7.58
C CYS A 151 2.86 -13.07 6.49
N ALA A 152 1.90 -12.24 6.89
CA ALA A 152 1.14 -11.40 5.96
C ALA A 152 1.91 -10.09 5.77
N ILE A 153 2.28 -9.80 4.53
CA ILE A 153 3.06 -8.62 4.17
C ILE A 153 2.17 -7.68 3.36
N GLY A 154 2.15 -6.41 3.76
CA GLY A 154 1.57 -5.33 2.99
C GLY A 154 2.67 -4.41 2.49
N MET A 155 2.81 -4.26 1.18
CA MET A 155 3.73 -3.30 0.57
C MET A 155 2.95 -2.15 -0.05
N SER A 156 2.90 -1.02 0.66
CA SER A 156 2.18 0.19 0.29
C SER A 156 3.07 1.15 -0.49
N ASN A 157 2.71 1.42 -1.74
CA ASN A 157 3.44 2.33 -2.62
C ASN A 157 2.84 3.74 -2.56
N HIS A 158 3.42 4.61 -1.74
CA HIS A 158 3.08 6.04 -1.67
C HIS A 158 3.93 6.91 -2.60
N GLY A 159 4.72 6.29 -3.47
CA GLY A 159 5.55 6.97 -4.44
C GLY A 159 4.80 7.42 -5.69
N ASN A 160 5.55 7.98 -6.65
CA ASN A 160 5.03 8.47 -7.93
C ASN A 160 5.35 7.55 -9.12
N ARG A 161 5.87 6.33 -8.88
CA ARG A 161 6.16 5.32 -9.91
C ARG A 161 5.64 3.95 -9.48
N LYS A 162 5.60 2.99 -10.39
CA LYS A 162 5.23 1.61 -10.05
C LYS A 162 6.36 0.91 -9.32
N LEU A 163 6.01 -0.06 -8.48
CA LEU A 163 6.92 -1.13 -8.08
C LEU A 163 6.74 -2.28 -9.07
N VAL A 164 7.83 -2.78 -9.65
CA VAL A 164 7.84 -3.78 -10.72
C VAL A 164 8.86 -4.88 -10.43
N GLU A 165 8.89 -5.90 -11.29
CA GLU A 165 9.89 -6.99 -11.26
C GLU A 165 10.02 -7.66 -9.88
N PRO A 166 8.91 -8.20 -9.33
CA PRO A 166 8.98 -8.90 -8.07
C PRO A 166 9.93 -10.09 -8.17
N SER A 167 10.80 -10.23 -7.18
CA SER A 167 11.60 -11.44 -6.97
C SER A 167 11.51 -11.87 -5.52
N TRP A 168 11.58 -13.17 -5.26
CA TRP A 168 11.55 -13.71 -3.91
C TRP A 168 12.41 -14.96 -3.77
N TYR A 169 12.91 -15.15 -2.56
CA TYR A 169 13.64 -16.32 -2.11
C TYR A 169 13.06 -16.78 -0.78
N LEU A 170 12.81 -18.08 -0.65
CA LEU A 170 12.33 -18.70 0.58
C LEU A 170 13.44 -19.53 1.19
N GLU A 171 13.91 -19.15 2.38
CA GLU A 171 14.76 -20.01 3.21
C GLU A 171 13.92 -21.13 3.84
N SER A 172 12.69 -20.80 4.24
CA SER A 172 11.71 -21.78 4.74
C SER A 172 10.27 -21.33 4.49
N GLY A 173 9.38 -22.31 4.35
CA GLY A 173 7.97 -22.08 4.07
C GLY A 173 7.62 -22.13 2.58
N ILE A 174 6.43 -21.63 2.25
CA ILE A 174 5.86 -21.59 0.91
C ILE A 174 5.16 -20.26 0.66
N ILE A 175 5.04 -19.92 -0.62
CA ILE A 175 4.11 -18.93 -1.14
C ILE A 175 3.15 -19.68 -2.07
N ARG A 176 1.83 -19.47 -1.91
CA ARG A 176 0.84 -20.24 -2.68
C ARG A 176 0.50 -19.61 -4.03
N ASP A 177 0.59 -18.31 -4.12
CA ASP A 177 0.29 -17.54 -5.32
C ASP A 177 1.49 -16.60 -5.61
N PRO A 178 1.79 -16.29 -6.88
CA PRO A 178 2.91 -15.40 -7.20
C PRO A 178 2.65 -13.98 -6.71
N LEU A 179 3.73 -13.25 -6.41
CA LEU A 179 3.65 -11.82 -6.08
C LEU A 179 3.03 -11.02 -7.25
N PRO A 180 2.25 -9.95 -6.96
CA PRO A 180 1.74 -9.05 -7.99
C PRO A 180 2.88 -8.53 -8.89
N ARG A 181 2.69 -8.59 -10.23
CA ARG A 181 3.74 -8.18 -11.18
C ARG A 181 4.09 -6.69 -11.06
N GLU A 182 3.11 -5.88 -10.69
CA GLU A 182 3.27 -4.47 -10.45
C GLU A 182 2.40 -4.00 -9.27
N ILE A 183 2.86 -2.98 -8.55
CA ILE A 183 2.08 -2.25 -7.55
C ILE A 183 2.10 -0.78 -7.96
N LEU A 184 0.93 -0.25 -8.33
CA LEU A 184 0.80 1.11 -8.86
C LEU A 184 1.01 2.17 -7.77
N PRO A 185 1.31 3.42 -8.15
CA PRO A 185 1.25 4.56 -7.23
C PRO A 185 -0.10 4.64 -6.50
N GLY A 186 -0.08 4.70 -5.17
CA GLY A 186 -1.29 4.77 -4.34
C GLY A 186 -1.92 3.42 -4.00
N ASP A 187 -1.36 2.31 -4.51
CA ASP A 187 -1.81 0.96 -4.24
C ASP A 187 -0.87 0.23 -3.26
N ALA A 188 -1.37 -0.85 -2.68
CA ALA A 188 -0.62 -1.78 -1.86
C ALA A 188 -0.80 -3.22 -2.32
N GLY A 189 0.31 -3.94 -2.43
CA GLY A 189 0.30 -5.40 -2.59
C GLY A 189 0.17 -6.07 -1.23
N ILE A 190 -0.84 -6.92 -1.08
CA ILE A 190 -1.04 -7.79 0.09
C ILE A 190 -0.72 -9.21 -0.33
N PHE A 191 0.11 -9.91 0.44
CA PHE A 191 0.46 -11.30 0.17
C PHE A 191 0.92 -12.03 1.43
N THR A 192 0.87 -13.36 1.39
CA THR A 192 1.12 -14.21 2.56
C THR A 192 2.18 -15.26 2.30
N PHE A 193 3.09 -15.39 3.25
CA PHE A 193 4.06 -16.47 3.32
C PHE A 193 3.72 -17.40 4.47
N GLU A 194 3.74 -18.69 4.21
CA GLU A 194 3.25 -19.70 5.12
C GLU A 194 4.34 -20.69 5.46
N LYS A 195 4.28 -21.25 6.65
CA LYS A 195 5.03 -22.46 6.94
C LYS A 195 4.55 -23.62 6.06
N THR A 196 5.49 -24.45 5.62
CA THR A 196 5.17 -25.73 4.97
C THR A 196 4.48 -26.67 5.97
N ASN A 197 3.36 -27.29 5.57
CA ASN A 197 2.65 -28.25 6.41
C ASN A 197 3.60 -29.35 6.94
N TYR A 198 3.41 -29.72 8.21
CA TYR A 198 4.23 -30.72 8.93
C TYR A 198 5.73 -30.41 9.09
N ALA A 199 6.25 -29.31 8.53
CA ALA A 199 7.63 -28.88 8.78
C ALA A 199 7.86 -28.51 10.26
N THR A 200 9.11 -28.53 10.71
CA THR A 200 9.53 -28.06 12.04
C THR A 200 10.03 -26.62 12.04
N TYR A 201 10.09 -26.00 10.87
CA TYR A 201 10.48 -24.61 10.67
C TYR A 201 9.25 -23.74 10.43
N GLY A 202 9.38 -22.44 10.70
CA GLY A 202 8.33 -21.46 10.44
C GLY A 202 8.33 -21.00 8.98
N THR A 203 8.25 -19.68 8.76
CA THR A 203 8.41 -19.08 7.44
C THR A 203 9.49 -18.00 7.48
N ALA A 204 10.41 -18.03 6.52
CA ALA A 204 11.46 -17.04 6.39
C ALA A 204 11.87 -16.89 4.93
N GLY A 205 12.15 -15.66 4.53
CA GLY A 205 12.51 -15.37 3.16
C GLY A 205 12.85 -13.92 2.95
N THR A 206 13.09 -13.59 1.70
CA THR A 206 13.35 -12.23 1.23
C THR A 206 12.61 -12.02 -0.07
N LEU A 207 12.06 -10.83 -0.26
CA LEU A 207 11.50 -10.38 -1.52
C LEU A 207 12.09 -9.03 -1.90
N THR A 208 12.02 -8.73 -3.19
CA THR A 208 12.46 -7.46 -3.76
C THR A 208 11.44 -6.97 -4.77
N TYR A 209 11.27 -5.65 -4.84
CA TYR A 209 10.61 -4.96 -5.95
C TYR A 209 11.51 -3.83 -6.46
N THR A 210 11.61 -3.69 -7.78
CA THR A 210 12.31 -2.58 -8.42
C THR A 210 11.39 -1.36 -8.51
N VAL A 211 11.89 -0.17 -8.24
CA VAL A 211 11.17 1.08 -8.54
C VAL A 211 11.27 1.34 -10.04
N GLU A 212 10.15 1.41 -10.74
CA GLU A 212 10.09 1.51 -12.20
C GLU A 212 10.99 2.65 -12.73
N GLY A 213 11.79 2.37 -13.76
CA GLY A 213 12.70 3.33 -14.35
C GLY A 213 13.91 3.68 -13.47
N THR A 214 14.27 2.82 -12.51
CA THR A 214 15.54 2.84 -11.78
C THR A 214 16.08 1.42 -11.66
N ASP A 215 17.34 1.29 -11.24
CA ASP A 215 17.94 0.01 -10.86
C ASP A 215 17.78 -0.26 -9.35
N THR A 216 16.94 0.51 -8.65
CA THR A 216 16.81 0.48 -7.19
C THR A 216 15.71 -0.48 -6.74
N GLN A 217 16.07 -1.44 -5.88
CA GLN A 217 15.16 -2.38 -5.27
C GLN A 217 14.84 -2.03 -3.81
N ILE A 218 13.59 -2.26 -3.46
CA ILE A 218 13.10 -2.33 -2.09
C ILE A 218 13.23 -3.78 -1.64
N GLU A 219 14.16 -4.04 -0.72
CA GLU A 219 14.40 -5.37 -0.17
C GLU A 219 13.62 -5.53 1.13
N VAL A 220 12.90 -6.64 1.28
CA VAL A 220 12.15 -6.97 2.50
C VAL A 220 12.49 -8.40 2.91
N MET A 221 13.06 -8.57 4.09
CA MET A 221 13.31 -9.86 4.72
C MET A 221 12.36 -10.05 5.88
N TRP A 222 11.86 -11.27 6.05
CA TRP A 222 11.11 -11.70 7.23
C TRP A 222 11.59 -13.05 7.73
N SER A 223 11.39 -13.29 9.02
CA SER A 223 11.54 -14.58 9.67
C SER A 223 10.56 -14.68 10.83
N VAL A 224 9.70 -15.69 10.77
CA VAL A 224 8.71 -16.04 11.79
C VAL A 224 9.05 -17.45 12.27
N PRO A 225 9.71 -17.63 13.43
CA PRO A 225 10.22 -18.93 13.87
C PRO A 225 9.10 -19.86 14.35
N MET A 226 9.37 -21.17 14.32
CA MET A 226 8.44 -22.17 14.87
C MET A 226 8.44 -22.17 16.41
N VAL A 227 9.57 -21.96 17.06
CA VAL A 227 9.69 -22.03 18.52
C VAL A 227 10.02 -20.64 19.06
N TYR A 228 9.06 -20.03 19.76
CA TYR A 228 9.29 -18.78 20.49
C TYR A 228 9.94 -19.06 21.84
N GLY A 229 10.74 -18.12 22.33
CA GLY A 229 11.46 -18.21 23.60
C GLY A 229 12.98 -18.17 23.40
N ILE A 230 13.49 -19.01 22.48
CA ILE A 230 14.87 -18.94 22.00
C ILE A 230 15.01 -18.14 20.69
N TYR A 231 13.90 -18.00 19.97
CA TYR A 231 13.81 -17.20 18.75
C TYR A 231 12.65 -16.21 18.87
N SER A 232 12.78 -15.10 18.15
CA SER A 232 11.80 -14.04 18.02
C SER A 232 11.54 -13.79 16.54
N ASN A 233 10.43 -13.12 16.21
CA ASN A 233 10.22 -12.63 14.85
C ASN A 233 11.37 -11.68 14.47
N ARG A 234 11.77 -11.70 13.20
CA ARG A 234 12.79 -10.79 12.66
C ARG A 234 12.35 -10.26 11.32
N PHE A 235 12.69 -9.01 11.05
CA PHE A 235 12.55 -8.44 9.72
C PHE A 235 13.67 -7.45 9.43
N ASN A 236 13.86 -7.17 8.15
CA ASN A 236 14.81 -6.17 7.68
C ASN A 236 14.28 -5.56 6.40
N VAL A 237 14.51 -4.26 6.21
CA VAL A 237 14.29 -3.59 4.94
C VAL A 237 15.53 -2.83 4.55
N GLN A 238 15.85 -2.84 3.25
CA GLN A 238 16.97 -2.12 2.66
C GLN A 238 16.56 -1.55 1.31
N ILE A 239 17.32 -0.54 0.87
CA ILE A 239 17.16 0.09 -0.44
C ILE A 239 18.53 0.03 -1.10
N LYS A 240 18.69 -0.77 -2.15
CA LYS A 240 19.95 -0.90 -2.88
C LYS A 240 19.71 -1.08 -4.37
N GLU A 241 20.78 -0.96 -5.14
CA GLU A 241 20.73 -1.14 -6.58
C GLU A 241 21.14 -2.55 -7.00
N ASN A 242 20.58 -3.01 -8.12
CA ASN A 242 20.89 -4.26 -8.79
C ASN A 242 20.80 -5.51 -7.89
N GLN A 243 19.85 -5.53 -6.96
CA GLN A 243 19.60 -6.67 -6.09
C GLN A 243 18.46 -7.55 -6.61
N VAL A 244 18.64 -8.86 -6.44
CA VAL A 244 17.62 -9.87 -6.71
C VAL A 244 17.53 -10.77 -5.49
N ALA A 245 16.31 -11.12 -5.08
CA ALA A 245 16.10 -12.04 -3.98
C ALA A 245 16.85 -13.36 -4.21
N SER A 246 17.71 -13.71 -3.25
CA SER A 246 18.58 -14.89 -3.33
C SER A 246 18.95 -15.36 -1.93
N SER A 247 19.49 -16.58 -1.82
CA SER A 247 20.02 -17.10 -0.54
C SER A 247 21.11 -16.20 0.04
N MET A 248 21.94 -15.60 -0.82
CA MET A 248 23.03 -14.72 -0.40
C MET A 248 22.49 -13.41 0.16
N LEU A 249 21.50 -12.81 -0.51
CA LEU A 249 20.82 -11.61 -0.03
C LEU A 249 20.08 -11.87 1.29
N HIS A 250 19.36 -13.01 1.37
CA HIS A 250 18.64 -13.38 2.59
C HIS A 250 19.59 -13.51 3.78
N LYS A 251 20.71 -14.25 3.63
CA LYS A 251 21.72 -14.38 4.68
C LYS A 251 22.33 -13.04 5.06
N TYR A 252 22.54 -12.14 4.10
CA TYR A 252 23.02 -10.80 4.38
C TYR A 252 22.02 -10.03 5.25
N LEU A 253 20.75 -9.95 4.85
CA LEU A 253 19.71 -9.23 5.58
C LEU A 253 19.40 -9.86 6.96
N TYR A 254 19.47 -11.18 7.06
CA TYR A 254 19.21 -11.90 8.31
C TYR A 254 20.31 -11.70 9.36
N ASN A 255 21.55 -11.50 8.93
CA ASN A 255 22.70 -11.37 9.83
C ASN A 255 23.14 -9.91 10.07
N ASN A 256 22.61 -8.94 9.32
CA ASN A 256 23.05 -7.54 9.39
C ASN A 256 21.87 -6.59 9.56
N GLU A 257 21.90 -5.75 10.59
CA GLU A 257 20.94 -4.65 10.81
C GLU A 257 19.45 -5.05 10.80
N PHE A 258 19.14 -6.31 11.11
CA PHE A 258 17.76 -6.76 11.27
C PHE A 258 17.15 -6.18 12.55
N GLN A 259 15.83 -6.03 12.54
CA GLN A 259 15.06 -5.73 13.73
C GLN A 259 14.57 -7.05 14.33
N GLU A 260 14.93 -7.29 15.59
CA GLU A 260 14.31 -8.35 16.38
C GLU A 260 13.00 -7.83 16.97
N VAL A 261 11.93 -8.58 16.75
CA VAL A 261 10.58 -8.25 17.17
C VAL A 261 10.27 -9.09 18.39
N SER A 262 10.59 -8.56 19.57
CA SER A 262 10.32 -9.19 20.86
C SER A 262 9.57 -8.22 21.78
N ASN A 263 8.68 -8.75 22.61
CA ASN A 263 7.87 -7.96 23.56
C ASN A 263 6.98 -6.87 22.92
N GLY A 264 6.51 -7.09 21.69
CA GLY A 264 5.63 -6.15 21.01
C GLY A 264 5.99 -5.99 19.53
N GLY A 265 5.22 -5.14 18.86
CA GLY A 265 5.55 -4.70 17.51
C GLY A 265 6.81 -3.84 17.51
N HIS A 266 7.63 -4.00 16.48
CA HIS A 266 8.81 -3.17 16.24
C HIS A 266 8.80 -2.63 14.83
N TRP A 267 9.48 -1.50 14.63
CA TRP A 267 9.58 -0.84 13.35
C TRP A 267 11.03 -0.52 12.99
N MET A 268 11.27 -0.23 11.73
CA MET A 268 12.54 0.29 11.24
C MET A 268 12.32 1.21 10.03
N HIS A 269 13.32 2.05 9.77
CA HIS A 269 13.33 2.98 8.65
C HIS A 269 14.64 2.87 7.87
N ARG A 270 14.54 3.08 6.55
CA ARG A 270 15.68 3.32 5.64
C ARG A 270 15.38 4.50 4.73
N ASP A 271 16.40 5.28 4.46
CA ASP A 271 16.40 6.38 3.50
C ASP A 271 17.61 6.21 2.59
N HIS A 272 17.38 6.15 1.29
CA HIS A 272 18.42 6.07 0.28
C HIS A 272 17.91 6.62 -1.05
N ASN A 273 18.70 7.46 -1.73
CA ASN A 273 18.40 7.98 -3.07
C ASN A 273 16.98 8.61 -3.20
N ASN A 274 16.54 9.37 -2.19
CA ASN A 274 15.20 9.98 -2.10
C ASN A 274 14.03 8.98 -2.05
N ILE A 275 14.33 7.74 -1.70
CA ILE A 275 13.35 6.71 -1.38
C ILE A 275 13.43 6.46 0.11
N LYS A 276 12.28 6.53 0.77
CA LYS A 276 12.11 6.24 2.19
C LYS A 276 11.26 4.99 2.33
N VAL A 277 11.70 4.08 3.18
CA VAL A 277 10.95 2.88 3.54
C VAL A 277 10.74 2.90 5.04
N HIS A 278 9.48 2.78 5.47
CA HIS A 278 9.09 2.50 6.85
C HIS A 278 8.54 1.09 6.89
N ALA A 279 8.98 0.28 7.84
CA ALA A 279 8.46 -1.05 8.01
C ALA A 279 8.22 -1.37 9.47
N ALA A 280 7.14 -2.08 9.78
CA ALA A 280 6.87 -2.56 11.12
C ALA A 280 6.24 -3.94 11.11
N MET A 281 6.59 -4.74 12.12
CA MET A 281 6.18 -6.13 12.23
C MET A 281 5.64 -6.44 13.62
N THR A 282 4.59 -7.25 13.69
CA THR A 282 4.06 -7.81 14.94
C THR A 282 4.82 -9.07 15.38
N ASN A 283 4.88 -9.34 16.67
CA ASN A 283 5.49 -10.51 17.33
C ASN A 283 4.60 -11.76 17.38
N ASN A 284 3.52 -11.82 16.59
CA ASN A 284 2.63 -12.97 16.57
C ASN A 284 3.15 -14.10 15.66
N ALA A 285 2.75 -15.34 15.96
CA ALA A 285 3.00 -16.51 15.12
C ALA A 285 2.38 -16.36 13.72
N LYS A 286 1.25 -15.67 13.65
CA LYS A 286 0.66 -15.14 12.41
C LYS A 286 1.01 -13.66 12.35
N ALA A 287 2.22 -13.38 11.88
CA ALA A 287 2.78 -12.05 11.86
C ALA A 287 2.16 -11.19 10.76
N SER A 288 2.02 -9.90 11.03
CA SER A 288 1.75 -8.86 10.05
C SER A 288 3.00 -8.00 9.91
N LEU A 289 3.47 -7.78 8.69
CA LEU A 289 4.58 -6.91 8.34
C LEU A 289 4.09 -5.86 7.34
N LEU A 290 3.97 -4.62 7.78
CA LEU A 290 3.58 -3.49 6.93
C LEU A 290 4.85 -2.76 6.47
N VAL A 291 4.95 -2.49 5.18
CA VAL A 291 6.05 -1.76 4.53
C VAL A 291 5.46 -0.60 3.73
N GLU A 292 5.74 0.62 4.15
CA GLU A 292 5.30 1.84 3.47
C GLU A 292 6.49 2.49 2.76
N ILE A 293 6.32 2.78 1.46
CA ILE A 293 7.39 3.23 0.58
C ILE A 293 7.03 4.61 0.04
N TYR A 294 7.86 5.60 0.31
CA TYR A 294 7.64 7.01 -0.04
C TYR A 294 8.77 7.53 -0.92
N TYR A 295 8.44 8.11 -2.06
CA TYR A 295 9.39 8.78 -2.93
C TYR A 295 8.70 9.71 -3.92
N ASN A 296 9.44 10.69 -4.40
CA ASN A 296 9.01 11.53 -5.52
C ASN A 296 10.20 11.71 -6.46
N LEU A 297 10.31 10.80 -7.42
CA LEU A 297 11.42 10.77 -8.37
C LEU A 297 11.07 11.65 -9.57
N THR A 298 11.90 12.66 -9.81
CA THR A 298 11.74 13.62 -10.92
C THR A 298 12.54 13.24 -12.16
N THR A 299 13.47 12.29 -12.04
CA THR A 299 14.22 11.74 -13.17
C THR A 299 13.22 11.19 -14.21
N PRO A 300 13.44 11.39 -15.52
CA PRO A 300 12.61 10.75 -16.53
C PRO A 300 12.77 9.22 -16.47
N ILE A 301 11.71 8.49 -16.79
CA ILE A 301 11.81 7.04 -17.06
C ILE A 301 12.53 6.93 -18.40
N ILE A 302 13.75 6.39 -18.38
CA ILE A 302 14.47 6.11 -19.62
C ILE A 302 13.84 4.83 -20.18
N GLU A 303 12.90 4.97 -21.11
CA GLU A 303 12.47 3.83 -21.92
C GLU A 303 13.69 3.37 -22.73
N VAL A 304 14.26 2.22 -22.36
CA VAL A 304 15.27 1.56 -23.19
C VAL A 304 14.53 1.07 -24.43
N VAL A 305 14.48 1.90 -25.47
CA VAL A 305 14.07 1.50 -26.82
C VAL A 305 14.97 0.33 -27.22
N GLY A 306 14.34 -0.82 -27.44
CA GLY A 306 14.97 -2.14 -27.45
C GLY A 306 16.24 -2.29 -28.29
N LYS A 307 17.08 -3.23 -27.85
CA LYS A 307 18.04 -3.95 -28.69
C LYS A 307 17.65 -5.41 -28.72
#